data_AF-A0A5A7RVC0-F1
#
_entry.id   AF-A0A5A7RVC0-F1
#
_cell.length_a   1.000
_cell.length_b   1.000
_cell.length_c   1.000
_cell.angle_alpha   90.00
_cell.angle_beta   90.00
_cell.angle_gamma   90.00
#
_symmetry.space_group_name_H-M   'P 1'
#
loop_
_entity.id
_entity.type
_entity.pdbx_description
1 polymer ?
#
loop_
_entity_poly.entity_id
_entity_poly.type
_entity_poly.pdbx_seq_one_letter_code
_entity_poly.pdbx_strand_id
1 'polypeptide(L)'
;MLSSTVSFSIFVHGEDLPDYFVAGFVFINEEKTDGVEVIVSVPGYENRSNISHYDADYDLHGLYKIGFYAKQGQYANFTVKINDKYYIPTPNSFYIDKPHPYFYFNINLTVIIENHPPCKPINPSPINKAVDVPTTTSLSVDVYDPDGENMNIYFYWGNGTMIGVDTDVPSNSQHRSTLINMQQTIFMVRDSE
;
A
#
# COMPACT_ATOMS: atom_id res chain seq x y z
N MET A 1 14.16 9.03 1.66
CA MET A 1 14.17 7.60 1.25
C MET A 1 13.69 6.79 2.43
N LEU A 2 12.60 6.06 2.26
CA LEU A 2 12.17 5.09 3.27
C LEU A 2 12.94 3.79 3.03
N SER A 3 13.51 3.22 4.07
CA SER A 3 14.11 1.88 4.03
C SER A 3 13.40 1.05 5.07
N SER A 4 13.03 -0.19 4.73
CA SER A 4 12.43 -1.10 5.70
C SER A 4 13.09 -2.47 5.62
N THR A 5 13.18 -3.15 6.75
CA THR A 5 13.69 -4.52 6.79
C THR A 5 12.51 -5.47 6.73
N VAL A 6 12.48 -6.36 5.75
CA VAL A 6 11.47 -7.42 5.65
C VAL A 6 12.06 -8.70 6.22
N SER A 7 11.59 -9.14 7.37
CA SER A 7 12.12 -10.32 8.04
C SER A 7 11.12 -11.45 8.03
N PHE A 8 11.59 -12.69 7.87
CA PHE A 8 10.76 -13.88 8.02
C PHE A 8 11.24 -14.75 9.18
N SER A 9 10.27 -15.19 9.96
CA SER A 9 10.44 -16.32 10.87
C SER A 9 9.86 -17.55 10.19
N ILE A 10 10.74 -18.48 9.82
CA ILE A 10 10.38 -19.68 9.05
C ILE A 10 10.32 -20.90 9.98
N PHE A 11 9.26 -21.68 9.80
CA PHE A 11 9.02 -22.98 10.39
C PHE A 11 8.94 -23.98 9.23
N VAL A 12 9.85 -24.96 9.22
CA VAL A 12 9.80 -26.04 8.23
C VAL A 12 9.09 -27.22 8.88
N HIS A 13 7.96 -27.62 8.31
CA HIS A 13 7.27 -28.83 8.72
C HIS A 13 7.52 -29.92 7.68
N GLY A 14 8.22 -30.98 8.08
CA GLY A 14 8.49 -32.10 7.21
C GLY A 14 9.14 -33.25 7.95
N GLU A 15 8.33 -34.21 8.36
CA GLU A 15 8.82 -35.58 8.59
C GLU A 15 8.74 -36.31 7.24
N ASP A 16 9.90 -36.62 6.66
CA ASP A 16 10.15 -37.64 5.64
C ASP A 16 9.09 -37.85 4.53
N LEU A 17 8.86 -36.82 3.70
CA LEU A 17 8.14 -36.89 2.42
C LEU A 17 8.93 -36.15 1.32
N PRO A 18 8.74 -36.45 0.02
CA PRO A 18 9.67 -35.99 -1.04
C PRO A 18 9.74 -34.47 -1.20
N ASP A 19 8.77 -33.75 -0.63
CA ASP A 19 8.59 -32.30 -0.68
C ASP A 19 8.35 -31.79 0.75
N TYR A 20 8.99 -30.68 1.13
CA TYR A 20 8.83 -30.02 2.44
C TYR A 20 7.76 -28.94 2.37
N PHE A 21 6.96 -28.81 3.44
CA PHE A 21 6.12 -27.62 3.61
C PHE A 21 6.86 -26.59 4.47
N VAL A 22 7.04 -25.40 3.92
CA VAL A 22 7.71 -24.27 4.57
C VAL A 22 6.67 -23.21 4.88
N ALA A 23 6.52 -22.84 6.15
CA ALA A 23 5.57 -21.84 6.61
C ALA A 23 6.24 -20.76 7.46
N GLY A 24 5.64 -19.59 7.60
CA GLY A 24 6.25 -18.52 8.39
C GLY A 24 5.40 -17.28 8.62
N PHE A 25 5.94 -16.36 9.44
CA PHE A 25 5.41 -15.01 9.61
C PHE A 25 6.30 -13.99 8.91
N VAL A 26 5.68 -12.92 8.42
CA VAL A 26 6.37 -11.78 7.81
C VAL A 26 6.37 -10.62 8.80
N PHE A 27 7.52 -9.97 8.94
CA PHE A 27 7.71 -8.78 9.75
C PHE A 27 8.26 -7.65 8.88
N ILE A 28 7.84 -6.41 9.15
CA ILE A 28 8.39 -5.19 8.56
C ILE A 28 8.88 -4.34 9.71
N ASN A 29 10.18 -4.02 9.72
CA ASN A 29 10.81 -3.27 10.82
C ASN A 29 10.46 -3.87 12.20
N GLU A 30 10.56 -5.20 12.30
CA GLU A 30 10.27 -5.98 13.51
C GLU A 30 8.78 -6.04 13.93
N GLU A 31 7.88 -5.36 13.22
CA GLU A 31 6.43 -5.45 13.43
C GLU A 31 5.79 -6.49 12.52
N LYS A 32 4.98 -7.38 13.10
CA LYS A 32 4.22 -8.38 12.33
C LYS A 32 3.22 -7.65 11.42
N THR A 33 3.27 -7.92 10.12
CA THR A 33 2.40 -7.25 9.14
C THR A 33 1.25 -8.17 8.69
N ASP A 34 0.07 -7.57 8.53
CA ASP A 34 -1.11 -8.23 7.95
C ASP A 34 -1.47 -7.75 6.54
N GLY A 35 -0.93 -6.60 6.10
CA GLY A 35 -1.33 -5.90 4.88
C GLY A 35 -0.34 -5.93 3.71
N VAL A 36 0.79 -6.65 3.84
CA VAL A 36 1.79 -6.79 2.77
C VAL A 36 1.78 -8.21 2.23
N GLU A 37 1.70 -8.33 0.91
CA GLU A 37 1.74 -9.62 0.22
C GLU A 37 3.19 -9.97 -0.13
N VAL A 38 3.66 -11.11 0.38
CA VAL A 38 4.93 -11.70 -0.04
C VAL A 38 4.62 -12.89 -0.94
N ILE A 39 5.20 -12.86 -2.14
CA ILE A 39 5.07 -13.90 -3.15
C ILE A 39 6.36 -14.70 -3.15
N VAL A 40 6.23 -16.02 -3.05
CA VAL A 40 7.32 -16.98 -3.17
C VAL A 40 7.15 -17.77 -4.46
N SER A 41 8.22 -17.88 -5.22
CA SER A 41 8.29 -18.74 -6.39
C SER A 41 9.37 -19.81 -6.19
N VAL A 42 8.95 -21.07 -6.25
CA VAL A 42 9.82 -22.24 -6.22
C VAL A 42 9.66 -22.97 -7.55
N PRO A 43 10.74 -23.20 -8.33
CA PRO A 43 10.64 -23.93 -9.58
C PRO A 43 10.00 -25.32 -9.41
N GLY A 44 8.95 -25.58 -10.20
CA GLY A 44 8.20 -26.84 -10.13
C GLY A 44 7.03 -26.84 -9.15
N TYR A 45 6.79 -25.73 -8.44
CA TYR A 45 5.63 -25.54 -7.57
C TYR A 45 4.86 -24.29 -8.01
N GLU A 46 3.54 -24.32 -7.85
CA GLU A 46 2.72 -23.14 -8.06
C GLU A 46 3.07 -22.07 -7.02
N ASN A 47 3.15 -20.81 -7.45
CA ASN A 47 3.34 -19.67 -6.55
C ASN A 47 2.14 -19.61 -5.60
N ARG A 48 2.36 -19.73 -4.30
CA ARG A 48 1.31 -19.57 -3.29
C ARG A 48 1.71 -18.44 -2.35
N SER A 49 1.08 -17.28 -2.49
CA SER A 49 1.01 -16.26 -1.44
C SER A 49 -0.21 -16.56 -0.56
N ASN A 50 -0.11 -16.27 0.74
CA ASN A 50 -1.26 -16.23 1.66
C ASN A 50 -2.08 -17.53 1.83
N ILE A 51 -1.45 -18.66 2.14
CA ILE A 51 -2.21 -19.85 2.60
C ILE A 51 -2.57 -19.65 4.07
N SER A 52 -3.81 -19.25 4.36
CA SER A 52 -4.42 -19.52 5.67
C SER A 52 -4.73 -21.02 5.73
N HIS A 53 -3.83 -21.84 6.26
CA HIS A 53 -4.19 -23.22 6.56
C HIS A 53 -4.90 -23.24 7.92
N TYR A 54 -6.21 -23.47 7.91
CA TYR A 54 -6.97 -23.84 9.10
C TYR A 54 -6.89 -25.36 9.20
N ASP A 55 -6.03 -25.86 10.10
CA ASP A 55 -6.11 -27.25 10.52
C ASP A 55 -6.22 -27.29 12.05
N ALA A 56 -7.27 -27.96 12.51
CA ALA A 56 -7.90 -27.72 13.81
C ALA A 56 -7.31 -28.56 14.96
N ASP A 57 -6.17 -29.23 14.75
CA ASP A 57 -5.77 -30.37 15.61
C ASP A 57 -4.45 -30.21 16.40
N TYR A 58 -3.78 -29.05 16.36
CA TYR A 58 -2.68 -28.77 17.29
C TYR A 58 -2.71 -27.31 17.73
N ASP A 59 -2.61 -27.09 19.06
CA ASP A 59 -2.62 -25.81 19.80
C ASP A 59 -1.52 -24.78 19.43
N LEU A 60 -1.01 -24.80 18.19
CA LEU A 60 -0.26 -23.70 17.59
C LEU A 60 -1.26 -22.70 16.99
N HIS A 61 -1.75 -21.79 17.82
CA HIS A 61 -2.47 -20.58 17.41
C HIS A 61 -1.58 -19.64 16.57
N GLY A 62 -1.20 -20.05 15.36
CA GLY A 62 -0.23 -19.36 14.53
C GLY A 62 -0.62 -19.36 13.06
N LEU A 63 -1.53 -18.47 12.68
CA LEU A 63 -1.89 -18.18 11.28
C LEU A 63 -0.65 -17.70 10.49
N TYR A 64 0.07 -18.60 9.84
CA TYR A 64 1.23 -18.26 9.01
C TYR A 64 0.79 -17.37 7.84
N LYS A 65 1.63 -16.39 7.49
CA LYS A 65 1.39 -15.47 6.36
C LYS A 65 1.88 -16.02 5.04
N ILE A 66 2.82 -16.95 5.08
CA ILE A 66 3.47 -17.54 3.91
C ILE A 66 3.56 -19.04 4.09
N GLY A 67 3.29 -19.79 3.02
CA GLY A 67 3.29 -21.25 3.00
C GLY A 67 3.60 -21.75 1.60
N PHE A 68 4.64 -22.57 1.42
CA PHE A 68 5.01 -23.12 0.12
C PHE A 68 5.64 -24.51 0.22
N TYR A 69 5.55 -25.27 -0.86
CA TYR A 69 6.23 -26.56 -1.00
C TYR A 69 7.54 -26.40 -1.74
N ALA A 70 8.55 -27.18 -1.36
CA ALA A 70 9.82 -27.22 -2.06
C ALA A 70 10.63 -28.49 -1.81
N LYS A 71 11.63 -28.75 -2.65
CA LYS A 71 12.60 -29.85 -2.46
C LYS A 71 13.92 -29.35 -1.90
N GLN A 72 14.62 -30.24 -1.20
CA GLN A 72 16.02 -30.06 -0.88
C GLN A 72 16.83 -29.78 -2.15
N GLY A 73 17.76 -28.82 -2.06
CA GLY A 73 18.62 -28.40 -3.16
C GLY A 73 18.03 -27.33 -4.07
N GLN A 74 16.81 -26.84 -3.80
CA GLN A 74 16.19 -25.77 -4.59
C GLN A 74 16.40 -24.39 -3.97
N TYR A 75 16.24 -23.35 -4.79
CA TYR A 75 16.10 -21.98 -4.34
C TYR A 75 14.63 -21.57 -4.34
N ALA A 76 14.20 -20.91 -3.26
CA ALA A 76 12.95 -20.15 -3.23
C ALA A 76 13.27 -18.68 -3.53
N ASN A 77 12.59 -18.09 -4.51
CA ASN A 77 12.73 -16.68 -4.88
C ASN A 77 11.60 -15.85 -4.28
N PHE A 78 11.92 -14.65 -3.82
CA PHE A 78 11.00 -13.75 -3.14
C PHE A 78 10.71 -12.50 -3.97
N THR A 79 9.45 -12.09 -3.96
CA THR A 79 9.01 -10.78 -4.44
C THR A 79 7.99 -10.23 -3.46
N VAL A 80 8.10 -8.95 -3.12
CA VAL A 80 7.19 -8.27 -2.20
C VAL A 80 6.27 -7.38 -3.01
N LYS A 81 4.96 -7.42 -2.76
CA LYS A 81 3.96 -6.57 -3.42
C LYS A 81 3.39 -5.59 -2.39
N ILE A 82 3.51 -4.29 -2.66
CA ILE A 82 3.01 -3.19 -1.84
C ILE A 82 2.22 -2.27 -2.77
N ASN A 83 0.95 -2.01 -2.47
CA ASN A 83 0.05 -1.15 -3.28
C ASN A 83 0.10 -1.48 -4.78
N ASP A 84 -0.04 -2.76 -5.13
CA ASP A 84 0.05 -3.27 -6.50
C ASP A 84 1.40 -3.15 -7.23
N LYS A 85 2.42 -2.61 -6.58
CA LYS A 85 3.79 -2.55 -7.09
C LYS A 85 4.66 -3.67 -6.54
N TYR A 86 5.46 -4.27 -7.41
CA TYR A 86 6.37 -5.37 -7.07
C TYR A 86 7.77 -4.84 -6.75
N TYR A 87 8.37 -5.40 -5.71
CA TYR A 87 9.70 -5.07 -5.23
C TYR A 87 10.53 -6.34 -5.05
N ILE A 88 11.79 -6.26 -5.48
CA ILE A 88 12.75 -7.36 -5.37
C ILE A 88 13.67 -7.06 -4.19
N PRO A 89 13.58 -7.83 -3.09
CA PRO A 89 14.45 -7.62 -1.94
C PRO A 89 15.89 -8.05 -2.22
N THR A 90 16.83 -7.71 -1.34
CA THR A 90 18.22 -8.18 -1.41
C THR A 90 18.64 -8.79 -0.07
N PRO A 91 19.01 -10.09 -0.02
CA PRO A 91 18.92 -11.07 -1.11
C PRO A 91 17.45 -11.37 -1.50
N ASN A 92 17.23 -11.83 -2.74
CA ASN A 92 15.89 -12.21 -3.23
C ASN A 92 15.67 -13.73 -3.29
N SER A 93 16.59 -14.54 -2.77
CA SER A 93 16.46 -15.98 -2.79
C SER A 93 17.03 -16.64 -1.54
N PHE A 94 16.49 -17.80 -1.18
CA PHE A 94 16.96 -18.65 -0.10
C PHE A 94 17.18 -20.09 -0.61
N TYR A 95 18.28 -20.71 -0.21
CA TYR A 95 18.63 -22.08 -0.57
C TYR A 95 18.08 -23.08 0.45
N ILE A 96 17.38 -24.11 -0.03
CA ILE A 96 16.78 -25.15 0.79
C ILE A 96 17.82 -26.26 0.96
N ASP A 97 18.70 -26.13 1.96
CA ASP A 97 19.75 -27.12 2.24
C ASP A 97 19.18 -28.42 2.82
N LYS A 98 18.65 -28.41 4.03
CA LYS A 98 18.08 -29.57 4.73
C LYS A 98 16.88 -29.14 5.57
N PRO A 99 15.91 -30.03 5.82
CA PRO A 99 14.93 -29.81 6.86
C PRO A 99 15.67 -29.78 8.20
N HIS A 100 15.88 -28.57 8.74
CA HIS A 100 16.13 -28.40 10.16
C HIS A 100 14.89 -27.75 10.76
N PRO A 101 14.58 -28.03 12.04
CA PRO A 101 13.28 -27.69 12.60
C PRO A 101 13.02 -26.17 12.67
N TYR A 102 14.06 -25.30 12.68
CA TYR A 102 13.89 -23.85 12.79
C TYR A 102 15.02 -23.04 12.12
N PHE A 103 14.68 -22.00 11.35
CA PHE A 103 15.64 -21.00 10.85
C PHE A 103 15.05 -19.59 10.80
N TYR A 104 15.91 -18.58 10.99
CA TYR A 104 15.60 -17.17 10.78
C TYR A 104 16.22 -16.70 9.46
N PHE A 105 15.42 -16.09 8.59
CA PHE A 105 15.91 -15.52 7.34
C PHE A 105 15.47 -14.07 7.21
N ASN A 106 16.45 -13.18 7.19
CA ASN A 106 16.23 -11.74 7.04
C ASN A 106 16.57 -11.33 5.62
N ILE A 107 15.68 -10.57 4.97
CA ILE A 107 15.93 -9.90 3.70
C ILE A 107 15.81 -8.39 3.88
N ASN A 108 16.64 -7.62 3.19
CA ASN A 108 16.51 -6.16 3.24
C ASN A 108 15.67 -5.70 2.04
N LEU A 109 14.73 -4.79 2.27
CA LEU A 109 13.88 -4.23 1.23
C LEU A 109 13.97 -2.70 1.22
N THR A 110 14.70 -2.17 0.24
CA THR A 110 14.68 -0.72 0.00
C THR A 110 13.48 -0.37 -0.88
N VAL A 111 12.44 0.21 -0.29
CA VAL A 111 11.26 0.71 -1.00
C VAL A 111 11.42 2.21 -1.22
N ILE A 112 11.66 2.61 -2.47
CA ILE A 112 11.58 4.03 -2.82
C ILE A 112 10.12 4.32 -3.19
N ILE A 113 9.39 4.87 -2.23
CA ILE A 113 8.12 5.55 -2.46
C ILE A 113 8.47 7.01 -2.69
N GLU A 114 8.32 7.46 -3.93
CA GLU A 114 8.39 8.87 -4.27
C GLU A 114 6.98 9.41 -4.07
N ASN A 115 6.83 10.41 -3.20
CA ASN A 115 5.57 11.13 -3.07
C ASN A 115 5.58 12.27 -4.07
N HIS A 116 4.52 12.39 -4.84
CA HIS A 116 4.34 13.45 -5.80
C HIS A 116 3.23 14.38 -5.30
N PRO A 117 3.35 15.70 -5.52
CA PRO A 117 2.31 16.62 -5.11
C PRO A 117 1.00 16.33 -5.88
N PRO A 118 -0.17 16.55 -5.25
CA PRO A 118 -1.45 16.64 -5.92
C PRO A 118 -1.41 17.47 -7.21
N CYS A 119 -2.13 16.99 -8.22
CA CYS A 119 -2.33 17.76 -9.44
C CYS A 119 -3.18 19.00 -9.16
N LYS A 120 -2.93 20.06 -9.93
CA LYS A 120 -3.75 21.27 -9.87
C LYS A 120 -5.23 20.92 -10.11
N PRO A 121 -6.17 21.48 -9.33
CA PRO A 121 -7.59 21.24 -9.54
C PRO A 121 -8.03 21.63 -10.95
N ILE A 122 -8.96 20.87 -11.52
CA ILE A 122 -9.51 21.09 -12.87
C ILE A 122 -11.04 21.23 -12.82
N ASN A 123 -11.63 21.65 -13.94
CA ASN A 123 -13.08 21.82 -14.11
C ASN A 123 -13.79 22.62 -12.99
N PRO A 124 -13.28 23.82 -12.62
CA PRO A 124 -13.92 24.63 -11.60
C PRO A 124 -15.34 25.05 -12.04
N SER A 125 -16.30 24.90 -11.13
CA SER A 125 -17.65 25.45 -11.28
C SER A 125 -18.02 26.30 -10.07
N PRO A 126 -18.47 27.55 -10.26
CA PRO A 126 -18.48 28.29 -11.52
C PRO A 126 -17.08 28.49 -12.09
N ILE A 127 -16.98 28.62 -13.42
CA ILE A 127 -15.69 28.91 -14.06
C ILE A 127 -15.17 30.29 -13.63
N ASN A 128 -13.86 30.48 -13.71
CA ASN A 128 -13.24 31.77 -13.47
C ASN A 128 -13.95 32.90 -14.24
N LYS A 129 -14.27 34.00 -13.56
CA LYS A 129 -14.95 35.17 -14.14
C LYS A 129 -16.37 34.90 -14.66
N ALA A 130 -17.04 33.84 -14.21
CA ALA A 130 -18.47 33.65 -14.46
C ALA A 130 -19.26 34.88 -14.01
N VAL A 131 -20.16 35.36 -14.87
CA VAL A 131 -21.11 36.44 -14.60
C VAL A 131 -22.49 35.86 -14.32
N ASP A 132 -23.39 36.66 -13.74
CA ASP A 132 -24.77 36.25 -13.42
C ASP A 132 -24.88 34.99 -12.54
N VAL A 133 -23.87 34.74 -11.70
CA VAL A 133 -23.85 33.65 -10.74
C VAL A 133 -24.72 34.00 -9.53
N PRO A 134 -25.64 33.12 -9.09
CA PRO A 134 -26.41 33.33 -7.87
C PRO A 134 -25.52 33.57 -6.66
N THR A 135 -25.92 34.47 -5.78
CA THR A 135 -25.19 34.75 -4.54
C THR A 135 -25.05 33.51 -3.66
N THR A 136 -26.05 32.62 -3.68
CA THR A 136 -25.97 31.27 -3.13
C THR A 136 -25.59 30.27 -4.22
N THR A 137 -24.31 29.91 -4.31
CA THR A 137 -23.80 28.98 -5.32
C THR A 137 -22.91 27.91 -4.68
N SER A 138 -22.99 26.68 -5.20
CA SER A 138 -22.05 25.61 -4.86
C SER A 138 -20.78 25.73 -5.66
N LEU A 139 -19.65 25.46 -5.02
CA LEU A 139 -18.35 25.40 -5.67
C LEU A 139 -18.00 23.94 -5.93
N SER A 140 -17.43 23.65 -7.10
CA SER A 140 -16.89 22.32 -7.38
C SER A 140 -15.58 22.39 -8.13
N VAL A 141 -14.72 21.41 -7.86
CA VAL A 141 -13.47 21.16 -8.58
C VAL A 141 -13.28 19.65 -8.67
N ASP A 142 -12.63 19.20 -9.73
CA ASP A 142 -12.12 17.84 -9.80
C ASP A 142 -10.66 17.86 -9.33
N VAL A 143 -10.30 16.92 -8.45
CA VAL A 143 -8.97 16.82 -7.85
C VAL A 143 -8.38 15.43 -8.07
N TYR A 144 -7.06 15.37 -8.16
CA TYR A 144 -6.32 14.14 -8.40
C TYR A 144 -4.97 14.20 -7.72
N ASP A 145 -4.70 13.19 -6.91
CA ASP A 145 -3.37 12.88 -6.42
C ASP A 145 -2.81 11.69 -7.23
N PRO A 146 -1.62 11.83 -7.84
CA PRO A 146 -1.00 10.80 -8.68
C PRO A 146 -0.60 9.53 -7.93
N ASP A 147 -0.41 9.60 -6.62
CA ASP A 147 -0.10 8.46 -5.75
C ASP A 147 -1.38 7.85 -5.14
N GLY A 148 -2.54 8.45 -5.44
CA GLY A 148 -3.84 8.00 -4.99
C GLY A 148 -4.15 8.38 -3.54
N GLU A 149 -3.37 9.29 -2.96
CA GLU A 149 -3.55 9.74 -1.59
C GLU A 149 -4.79 10.64 -1.44
N ASN A 150 -5.35 10.68 -0.23
CA ASN A 150 -6.42 11.60 0.09
C ASN A 150 -5.87 13.04 0.22
N MET A 151 -6.66 14.02 -0.18
CA MET A 151 -6.25 15.43 -0.22
C MET A 151 -7.11 16.30 0.70
N ASN A 152 -6.52 17.38 1.19
CA ASN A 152 -7.27 18.48 1.80
C ASN A 152 -7.49 19.59 0.75
N ILE A 153 -8.75 19.96 0.53
CA ILE A 153 -9.14 21.00 -0.42
C ILE A 153 -9.46 22.28 0.33
N TYR A 154 -8.74 23.35 0.02
CA TYR A 154 -8.99 24.67 0.59
C TYR A 154 -9.65 25.59 -0.44
N PHE A 155 -10.64 26.36 0.02
CA PHE A 155 -11.32 27.37 -0.78
C PHE A 155 -10.98 28.76 -0.26
N TYR A 156 -10.72 29.70 -1.18
CA TYR A 156 -10.33 31.07 -0.85
C TYR A 156 -11.04 32.11 -1.72
N TRP A 157 -11.43 33.24 -1.14
CA TRP A 157 -11.73 34.44 -1.91
C TRP A 157 -10.52 34.91 -2.75
N GLY A 158 -10.77 35.72 -3.77
CA GLY A 158 -9.74 36.21 -4.69
C GLY A 158 -8.74 37.16 -4.03
N ASN A 159 -9.07 37.66 -2.84
CA ASN A 159 -8.16 38.42 -1.97
C ASN A 159 -7.30 37.51 -1.06
N GLY A 160 -7.41 36.18 -1.18
CA GLY A 160 -6.68 35.20 -0.37
C GLY A 160 -7.32 34.83 0.96
N THR A 161 -8.52 35.32 1.29
CA THR A 161 -9.23 34.94 2.52
C THR A 161 -9.75 33.51 2.41
N MET A 162 -9.42 32.62 3.34
CA MET A 162 -9.96 31.25 3.37
C MET A 162 -11.43 31.24 3.74
N ILE A 163 -12.22 30.45 3.06
CA ILE A 163 -13.69 30.42 3.19
C ILE A 163 -14.25 29.03 3.45
N GLY A 164 -13.45 28.00 3.23
CA GLY A 164 -13.83 26.62 3.48
C GLY A 164 -12.65 25.69 3.36
N VAL A 165 -12.77 24.53 3.99
CA VAL A 165 -11.85 23.42 3.84
C VAL A 165 -12.67 22.14 3.82
N ASP A 166 -12.35 21.24 2.90
CA ASP A 166 -12.85 19.88 2.88
C ASP A 166 -11.64 18.96 3.07
N THR A 167 -11.66 18.15 4.12
CA THR A 167 -10.56 17.26 4.49
C THR A 167 -10.82 15.83 4.02
N ASP A 168 -9.76 15.05 3.86
CA ASP A 168 -9.81 13.62 3.51
C ASP A 168 -10.58 13.32 2.20
N VAL A 169 -10.47 14.21 1.20
CA VAL A 169 -11.12 14.04 -0.09
C VAL A 169 -10.38 12.97 -0.92
N PRO A 170 -11.05 11.89 -1.37
CA PRO A 170 -10.39 10.85 -2.15
C PRO A 170 -9.85 11.34 -3.50
N SER A 171 -8.71 10.81 -3.94
CA SER A 171 -8.18 11.05 -5.30
C SER A 171 -9.16 10.58 -6.39
N ASN A 172 -9.12 11.23 -7.56
CA ASN A 172 -10.03 11.04 -8.70
C ASN A 172 -11.51 11.33 -8.40
N SER A 173 -11.81 12.18 -7.42
CA SER A 173 -13.18 12.57 -7.10
C SER A 173 -13.56 13.92 -7.71
N GLN A 174 -14.82 14.01 -8.17
CA GLN A 174 -15.48 15.30 -8.37
C GLN A 174 -16.02 15.75 -7.02
N HIS A 175 -15.46 16.83 -6.47
CA HIS A 175 -15.85 17.31 -5.15
C HIS A 175 -16.73 18.55 -5.26
N ARG A 176 -17.81 18.59 -4.47
CA ARG A 176 -18.79 19.69 -4.43
C ARG A 176 -18.92 20.20 -3.00
N SER A 177 -18.53 21.45 -2.77
CA SER A 177 -18.79 22.14 -1.51
C SER A 177 -20.11 22.91 -1.63
N THR A 178 -21.06 22.57 -0.78
CA THR A 178 -22.33 23.29 -0.62
C THR A 178 -22.22 24.27 0.54
N LEU A 179 -22.27 25.57 0.22
CA LEU A 179 -22.62 26.73 1.07
C LEU A 179 -21.49 27.77 1.18
N ILE A 180 -21.35 28.64 0.18
CA ILE A 180 -20.73 29.95 0.42
C ILE A 180 -21.51 31.05 -0.33
N ASN A 181 -21.95 32.07 0.41
CA ASN A 181 -22.58 33.28 -0.14
C ASN A 181 -21.47 34.16 -0.74
N MET A 182 -21.40 34.30 -2.07
CA MET A 182 -20.25 34.92 -2.73
C MET A 182 -20.42 36.40 -3.10
N GLN A 183 -19.47 37.22 -2.66
CA GLN A 183 -18.95 38.34 -3.46
C GLN A 183 -17.51 38.02 -3.92
N GLN A 184 -17.40 37.56 -5.17
CA GLN A 184 -16.25 37.52 -6.10
C GLN A 184 -15.02 36.59 -5.88
N THR A 185 -14.80 35.76 -6.93
CA THR A 185 -13.60 35.05 -7.47
C THR A 185 -12.81 34.12 -6.53
N ILE A 186 -12.48 32.89 -6.95
CA ILE A 186 -11.79 31.87 -6.11
C ILE A 186 -10.80 31.04 -6.95
N PHE A 187 -9.53 30.92 -6.52
CA PHE A 187 -8.61 29.79 -6.83
C PHE A 187 -7.50 29.69 -5.77
N MET A 188 -7.32 28.49 -5.18
CA MET A 188 -6.03 27.80 -4.91
C MET A 188 -6.26 26.61 -3.96
N VAL A 189 -5.79 25.40 -4.33
CA VAL A 189 -5.57 24.27 -3.42
C VAL A 189 -4.08 24.25 -3.08
N ARG A 190 -3.74 24.06 -1.80
CA ARG A 190 -2.37 23.89 -1.32
C ARG A 190 -2.23 22.54 -0.62
N ASP A 191 -1.09 21.89 -0.85
CA ASP A 191 -0.68 20.66 -0.21
C ASP A 191 -0.42 20.84 1.28
N SER A 192 -0.69 19.79 2.05
CA SER A 192 -0.02 19.56 3.34
C SER A 192 1.31 18.85 3.06
N GLU A 193 2.40 19.60 3.28
CA GLU A 193 3.84 19.27 3.36
C GLU A 193 4.38 18.02 2.63
#